data_AF-A0A1M7ZH87-F1
#
_entry.id   AF-A0A1M7ZH87-F1
#
_cell.length_a   1.000
_cell.length_b   1.000
_cell.length_c   1.000
_cell.angle_alpha   90.00
_cell.angle_beta   90.00
_cell.angle_gamma   90.00
#
_symmetry.space_group_name_H-M   'P 1'
#
loop_
_entity.id
_entity.type
_entity.pdbx_description
1 polymer ?
#
loop_
_entity_poly.entity_id
_entity_poly.type
_entity_poly.pdbx_seq_one_letter_code
_entity_poly.pdbx_strand_id
1 'polypeptide(L)'
;MIQFVYIFFLSFFLALAPQKKNTLSVEEYFSKAEVRDLKKLVNFFQSQFCGDFGGFEDCMNMRNLELFNNGYLPIIENIDFEKQEKLYSKLKSGLFHEIWKFCESRSSTEKGGVVICLNSDGKYLKFIKDLSVQNTDLKEYYMDLISSGGFESMGILQNRILSNPEFYDLSDFNIQVLITVHFLSINDFKKRWGEREDTQMGRFPPPLTN
;
A
#
# COMPACT_ATOMS: atom_id res chain seq x y z
N MET A 1 64.15 -24.07 -16.01
CA MET A 1 62.76 -24.36 -16.41
C MET A 1 61.89 -24.05 -15.19
N ILE A 2 61.25 -22.88 -15.06
CA ILE A 2 60.00 -22.47 -15.76
C ILE A 2 58.94 -23.57 -15.52
N GLN A 3 57.85 -23.42 -14.75
CA GLN A 3 56.75 -22.45 -14.77
C GLN A 3 55.92 -22.64 -13.47
N PHE A 4 55.66 -21.61 -12.66
CA PHE A 4 54.41 -20.82 -12.65
C PHE A 4 53.10 -21.64 -12.76
N VAL A 5 52.40 -21.82 -11.64
CA VAL A 5 50.93 -21.62 -11.58
C VAL A 5 50.62 -20.93 -10.25
N TYR A 6 50.59 -19.61 -10.30
CA TYR A 6 50.14 -18.77 -9.20
C TYR A 6 48.61 -18.88 -9.05
N ILE A 7 48.20 -18.86 -7.79
CA ILE A 7 46.84 -18.92 -7.27
C ILE A 7 45.96 -17.84 -7.92
N PHE A 8 44.97 -18.26 -8.70
CA PHE A 8 43.88 -17.40 -9.20
C PHE A 8 42.80 -17.28 -8.10
N PHE A 9 43.11 -16.58 -7.01
CA PHE A 9 42.12 -16.04 -6.09
C PHE A 9 42.07 -14.54 -6.30
N LEU A 10 41.44 -14.09 -7.38
CA LEU A 10 41.17 -12.67 -7.55
C LEU A 10 39.75 -12.46 -8.07
N SER A 11 39.04 -11.64 -7.29
CA SER A 11 37.85 -10.87 -7.66
C SER A 11 36.56 -11.65 -7.92
N PHE A 12 35.96 -12.17 -6.85
CA PHE A 12 34.50 -12.16 -6.70
C PHE A 12 34.10 -11.29 -5.50
N PHE A 13 34.70 -10.11 -5.39
CA PHE A 13 34.04 -9.01 -4.69
C PHE A 13 32.99 -8.47 -5.65
N LEU A 14 31.83 -9.14 -5.71
CA LEU A 14 30.59 -8.44 -6.05
C LEU A 14 30.52 -7.28 -5.07
N ALA A 15 30.87 -6.09 -5.56
CA ALA A 15 30.53 -4.88 -4.86
C ALA A 15 29.01 -4.91 -4.71
N LEU A 16 28.53 -5.24 -3.50
CA LEU A 16 27.24 -4.76 -3.03
C LEU A 16 27.36 -3.25 -3.13
N ALA A 17 26.93 -2.68 -4.24
CA ALA A 17 26.73 -1.25 -4.33
C ALA A 17 25.73 -0.95 -3.21
N PRO A 18 26.07 -0.13 -2.20
CA PRO A 18 25.11 0.24 -1.18
C PRO A 18 23.93 0.87 -1.92
N GLN A 19 22.77 0.24 -1.80
CA GLN A 19 21.58 0.74 -2.46
C GLN A 19 21.35 2.15 -1.94
N LYS A 20 21.30 3.10 -2.86
CA LYS A 20 21.24 4.52 -2.54
C LYS A 20 19.96 4.74 -1.74
N LYS A 21 20.09 5.16 -0.48
CA LYS A 21 18.94 5.49 0.37
C LYS A 21 18.04 6.43 -0.41
N ASN A 22 16.76 6.08 -0.54
CA ASN A 22 15.83 6.85 -1.35
C ASN A 22 15.78 8.28 -0.81
N THR A 23 16.19 9.27 -1.60
CA THR A 23 16.19 10.68 -1.19
C THR A 23 14.85 11.35 -1.43
N LEU A 24 13.91 10.63 -2.04
CA LEU A 24 12.58 11.12 -2.36
C LEU A 24 11.77 11.27 -1.06
N SER A 25 11.01 12.35 -0.96
CA SER A 25 10.18 12.66 0.21
C SER A 25 8.74 12.86 -0.24
N VAL A 26 7.76 12.33 0.50
CA VAL A 26 6.33 12.63 0.24
C VAL A 26 6.04 14.14 0.19
N GLU A 27 6.81 14.95 0.90
CA GLU A 27 6.74 16.42 0.92
C GLU A 27 7.01 17.07 -0.45
N GLU A 28 7.65 16.38 -1.39
CA GLU A 28 7.88 16.86 -2.76
C GLU A 28 6.60 16.78 -3.63
N TYR A 29 5.65 15.93 -3.24
CA TYR A 29 4.43 15.64 -3.99
C TYR A 29 3.19 16.21 -3.31
N PHE A 30 3.19 16.18 -1.98
CA PHE A 30 2.04 16.52 -1.16
C PHE A 30 2.30 17.81 -0.38
N SER A 31 1.28 18.67 -0.30
CA SER A 31 1.29 19.85 0.55
C SER A 31 1.44 19.47 2.02
N LYS A 32 1.87 20.42 2.86
CA LYS A 32 1.96 20.20 4.31
C LYS A 32 0.64 19.73 4.95
N ALA A 33 -0.51 20.14 4.39
CA ALA A 33 -1.81 19.68 4.85
C ALA A 33 -2.06 18.21 4.48
N GLU A 34 -1.75 17.84 3.24
CA GLU A 34 -1.85 16.46 2.75
C GLU A 34 -0.87 15.52 3.47
N VAL A 35 0.37 15.95 3.73
CA VAL A 35 1.34 15.16 4.53
C VAL A 35 0.85 14.92 5.95
N ARG A 36 0.19 15.91 6.59
CA ARG A 36 -0.46 15.69 7.90
C ARG A 36 -1.59 14.67 7.81
N ASP A 37 -2.36 14.69 6.72
CA ASP A 37 -3.44 13.74 6.50
C ASP A 37 -2.90 12.33 6.17
N LEU A 38 -1.79 12.21 5.43
CA LEU A 38 -1.07 10.94 5.23
C LEU A 38 -0.61 10.35 6.56
N LYS A 39 -0.07 11.17 7.47
CA LYS A 39 0.29 10.72 8.83
C LYS A 39 -0.92 10.20 9.61
N LYS A 40 -2.11 10.80 9.42
CA LYS A 40 -3.34 10.28 10.03
C LYS A 40 -3.73 8.92 9.47
N LEU A 41 -3.56 8.69 8.16
CA LEU A 41 -3.81 7.39 7.54
C LEU A 41 -2.88 6.31 8.13
N VAL A 42 -1.58 6.60 8.19
CA VAL A 42 -0.57 5.67 8.73
C VAL A 42 -0.86 5.36 10.20
N ASN A 43 -1.08 6.39 11.02
CA ASN A 43 -1.41 6.22 12.44
C ASN A 43 -2.72 5.44 12.63
N PHE A 44 -3.73 5.69 11.79
CA PHE A 44 -4.99 4.93 11.85
C PHE A 44 -4.76 3.46 11.53
N PHE A 45 -4.08 3.15 10.41
CA PHE A 45 -3.75 1.78 10.03
C PHE A 45 -3.02 1.06 11.16
N GLN A 46 -1.99 1.69 11.73
CA GLN A 46 -1.28 1.13 12.88
C GLN A 46 -2.23 0.87 14.06
N SER A 47 -3.05 1.86 14.43
CA SER A 47 -3.96 1.72 15.57
C SER A 47 -5.02 0.62 15.41
N GLN A 48 -5.39 0.29 14.16
CA GLN A 48 -6.38 -0.76 13.89
C GLN A 48 -5.73 -2.13 13.70
N PHE A 49 -4.60 -2.18 13.01
CA PHE A 49 -4.03 -3.43 12.54
C PHE A 49 -2.91 -3.97 13.44
N CYS A 50 -2.18 -3.08 14.11
CA CYS A 50 -0.99 -3.43 14.90
C CYS A 50 -1.29 -3.75 16.36
N GLY A 51 -2.48 -3.44 16.88
CA GLY A 51 -2.80 -3.69 18.30
C GLY A 51 -1.72 -3.14 19.25
N ASP A 52 -1.19 -4.00 20.11
CA ASP A 52 -0.12 -3.67 21.08
C ASP A 52 1.31 -3.89 20.53
N PHE A 53 1.45 -4.32 19.27
CA PHE A 53 2.76 -4.43 18.63
C PHE A 53 3.35 -3.03 18.42
N GLY A 54 4.65 -2.88 18.69
CA GLY A 54 5.35 -1.58 18.83
C GLY A 54 5.25 -0.61 17.64
N GLY A 55 6.37 -0.33 16.98
CA GLY A 55 6.39 0.59 15.82
C GLY A 55 5.70 0.00 14.58
N PHE A 56 5.57 0.80 13.52
CA PHE A 56 5.08 0.32 12.21
C PHE A 56 5.89 -0.88 11.73
N GLU A 57 7.22 -0.76 11.81
CA GLU A 57 8.17 -1.78 11.42
C GLU A 57 8.00 -3.07 12.23
N ASP A 58 7.96 -2.99 13.56
CA ASP A 58 7.76 -4.18 14.41
C ASP A 58 6.44 -4.88 14.09
N CYS A 59 5.37 -4.10 13.97
CA CYS A 59 4.04 -4.59 13.61
C CYS A 59 4.06 -5.33 12.28
N MET A 60 4.59 -4.69 11.23
CA MET A 60 4.61 -5.29 9.91
C MET A 60 5.53 -6.52 9.88
N ASN A 61 6.70 -6.49 10.51
CA ASN A 61 7.58 -7.65 10.61
C ASN A 61 6.88 -8.86 11.25
N MET A 62 6.05 -8.63 12.29
CA MET A 62 5.29 -9.71 12.94
C MET A 62 4.07 -10.17 12.12
N ARG A 63 3.33 -9.24 11.54
CA ARG A 63 2.02 -9.48 10.91
C ARG A 63 2.13 -9.83 9.42
N ASN A 64 3.25 -9.55 8.76
CA ASN A 64 3.38 -9.79 7.33
C ASN A 64 3.32 -11.29 6.97
N LEU A 65 3.79 -12.18 7.85
CA LEU A 65 3.62 -13.62 7.67
C LEU A 65 2.15 -14.04 7.76
N GLU A 66 1.38 -13.43 8.66
CA GLU A 66 -0.06 -13.66 8.79
C GLU A 66 -0.81 -13.20 7.54
N LEU A 67 -0.46 -12.02 7.02
CA LEU A 67 -1.02 -11.49 5.77
C LEU A 67 -0.63 -12.34 4.56
N PHE A 68 0.60 -12.87 4.52
CA PHE A 68 1.02 -13.77 3.44
C PHE A 68 0.22 -15.08 3.46
N ASN A 69 0.05 -15.68 4.63
CA ASN A 69 -0.64 -16.98 4.77
C ASN A 69 -2.17 -16.89 4.61
N ASN A 70 -2.77 -15.77 4.99
CA ASN A 70 -4.23 -15.59 5.02
C ASN A 70 -4.74 -14.56 4.01
N GLY A 71 -3.86 -14.04 3.16
CA GLY A 71 -4.18 -12.98 2.20
C GLY A 71 -4.69 -11.71 2.89
N TYR A 72 -5.80 -11.17 2.42
CA TYR A 72 -6.40 -9.94 2.95
C TYR A 72 -7.31 -10.15 4.17
N LEU A 73 -7.54 -11.39 4.62
CA LEU A 73 -8.43 -11.66 5.75
C LEU A 73 -8.04 -10.90 7.03
N PRO A 74 -6.76 -10.87 7.44
CA PRO A 74 -6.38 -10.12 8.65
C PRO A 74 -6.68 -8.62 8.54
N ILE A 75 -6.61 -8.04 7.33
CA ILE A 75 -6.94 -6.64 7.10
C ILE A 75 -8.42 -6.38 7.39
N ILE A 76 -9.32 -7.18 6.80
CA ILE A 76 -10.77 -6.97 6.91
C ILE A 76 -11.35 -7.33 8.29
N GLU A 77 -10.63 -8.16 9.05
CA GLU A 77 -10.99 -8.56 10.41
C GLU A 77 -10.57 -7.53 11.47
N ASN A 78 -9.45 -6.83 11.25
CA ASN A 78 -8.89 -5.92 12.25
C ASN A 78 -9.19 -4.44 11.96
N ILE A 79 -9.35 -4.05 10.68
CA ILE A 79 -9.65 -2.66 10.31
C ILE A 79 -11.15 -2.39 10.30
N ASP A 80 -11.62 -1.64 11.30
CA ASP A 80 -13.00 -1.19 11.42
C ASP A 80 -13.37 -0.24 10.27
N PHE A 81 -14.30 -0.69 9.42
CA PHE A 81 -14.72 0.02 8.22
C PHE A 81 -15.40 1.36 8.53
N GLU A 82 -16.30 1.41 9.52
CA GLU A 82 -16.97 2.67 9.87
C GLU A 82 -15.96 3.71 10.37
N LYS A 83 -14.95 3.29 11.15
CA LYS A 83 -13.90 4.20 11.59
C LYS A 83 -13.04 4.68 10.43
N GLN A 84 -12.78 3.82 9.45
CA GLN A 84 -12.06 4.18 8.23
C GLN A 84 -12.86 5.21 7.40
N GLU A 85 -14.17 5.04 7.23
CA GLU A 85 -15.02 6.04 6.55
C GLU A 85 -15.06 7.38 7.32
N LYS A 86 -15.17 7.30 8.65
CA LYS A 86 -15.07 8.48 9.52
C LYS A 86 -13.70 9.16 9.44
N LEU A 87 -12.62 8.42 9.16
CA LEU A 87 -11.31 9.00 8.90
C LEU A 87 -11.28 9.73 7.57
N TYR A 88 -11.82 9.14 6.50
CA TYR A 88 -11.86 9.74 5.16
C TYR A 88 -12.59 11.09 5.15
N SER A 89 -13.75 11.18 5.79
CA SER A 89 -14.49 12.46 5.95
C SER A 89 -13.73 13.54 6.74
N LYS A 90 -12.68 13.17 7.49
CA LYS A 90 -11.81 14.11 8.23
C LYS A 90 -10.57 14.55 7.45
N LEU A 91 -10.32 14.01 6.25
CA LEU A 91 -9.20 14.40 5.39
C LEU A 91 -9.55 15.69 4.63
N LYS A 92 -9.37 16.84 5.28
CA LYS A 92 -9.80 18.15 4.75
C LYS A 92 -8.86 18.74 3.69
N SER A 93 -7.71 18.12 3.44
CA SER A 93 -6.70 18.66 2.52
C SER A 93 -6.96 18.37 1.04
N GLY A 94 -8.01 17.61 0.71
CA GLY A 94 -8.21 17.05 -0.63
C GLY A 94 -7.42 15.75 -0.87
N LEU A 95 -6.62 15.29 0.11
CA LEU A 95 -5.79 14.08 0.00
C LEU A 95 -6.57 12.87 -0.51
N PHE A 96 -7.83 12.69 -0.09
CA PHE A 96 -8.64 11.57 -0.55
C PHE A 96 -8.70 11.50 -2.07
N HIS A 97 -8.92 12.64 -2.74
CA HIS A 97 -9.00 12.71 -4.20
C HIS A 97 -7.64 12.60 -4.90
N GLU A 98 -6.54 12.78 -4.17
CA GLU A 98 -5.18 12.62 -4.70
C GLU A 98 -4.70 11.17 -4.69
N ILE A 99 -5.38 10.31 -3.92
CA ILE A 99 -5.11 8.88 -3.82
C ILE A 99 -6.21 8.08 -4.53
N TRP A 100 -7.46 8.40 -4.23
CA TRP A 100 -8.64 7.63 -4.62
C TRP A 100 -9.64 8.45 -5.43
N LYS A 101 -10.50 7.74 -6.14
CA LYS A 101 -11.74 8.27 -6.72
C LYS A 101 -12.84 7.25 -6.53
N PHE A 102 -14.09 7.72 -6.51
CA PHE A 102 -15.23 6.82 -6.58
C PHE A 102 -15.41 6.32 -8.02
N CYS A 103 -15.67 5.02 -8.17
CA CYS A 103 -15.94 4.38 -9.44
C CYS A 103 -17.21 3.55 -9.38
N GLU A 104 -17.88 3.43 -10.52
CA GLU A 104 -18.88 2.40 -10.72
C GLU A 104 -18.21 1.05 -10.94
N SER A 105 -18.45 0.11 -10.04
CA SER A 105 -18.21 -1.30 -10.28
C SER A 105 -19.39 -1.87 -11.07
N ARG A 106 -19.16 -2.34 -12.29
CA ARG A 106 -20.16 -3.12 -13.03
C ARG A 106 -19.99 -4.60 -12.67
N SER A 107 -20.98 -5.17 -11.99
CA SER A 107 -21.13 -6.62 -11.91
C SER A 107 -21.80 -7.12 -13.19
N SER A 108 -21.43 -8.30 -13.68
CA SER A 108 -22.10 -8.94 -14.82
C SER A 108 -23.52 -9.42 -14.49
N THR A 109 -23.89 -9.45 -13.20
CA THR A 109 -25.15 -10.01 -12.71
C THR A 109 -26.03 -9.03 -11.93
N GLU A 110 -25.56 -7.81 -11.62
CA GLU A 110 -26.27 -6.85 -10.76
C GLU A 110 -26.09 -5.37 -11.17
N LYS A 111 -26.99 -4.49 -10.69
CA LYS A 111 -26.81 -3.04 -10.76
C LYS A 111 -25.48 -2.67 -10.09
N GLY A 112 -24.64 -1.94 -10.82
CA GLY A 112 -23.32 -1.57 -10.33
C GLY A 112 -23.35 -0.79 -9.01
N GLY A 113 -22.29 -0.95 -8.22
CA GLY A 113 -22.10 -0.25 -6.93
C GLY A 113 -20.98 0.80 -7.01
N VAL A 114 -20.93 1.72 -6.05
CA VAL A 114 -19.85 2.71 -5.94
C VAL A 114 -18.75 2.16 -5.02
N VAL A 115 -17.54 2.02 -5.54
CA VAL A 115 -16.33 1.61 -4.79
C VAL A 115 -15.27 2.70 -4.90
N ILE A 116 -14.25 2.66 -4.05
CA ILE A 116 -13.03 3.46 -4.29
C ILE A 116 -12.12 2.73 -5.27
N CYS A 117 -11.53 3.48 -6.21
CA CYS A 117 -10.41 3.04 -7.03
C CYS A 117 -9.23 3.97 -6.83
N LEU A 118 -8.07 3.55 -7.33
CA LEU A 118 -6.93 4.42 -7.56
C LEU A 118 -7.33 5.62 -8.45
N ASN A 119 -6.94 6.82 -8.03
CA ASN A 119 -6.95 7.96 -8.94
C ASN A 119 -5.68 7.95 -9.81
N SER A 120 -5.83 7.57 -11.07
CA SER A 120 -4.76 7.52 -12.08
C SER A 120 -4.10 8.87 -12.36
N ASP A 121 -4.80 9.97 -12.08
CA ASP A 121 -4.29 11.33 -12.30
C ASP A 121 -3.85 12.01 -11.00
N GLY A 122 -3.97 11.29 -9.87
CA GLY A 122 -3.67 11.82 -8.53
C GLY A 122 -2.19 11.85 -8.20
N LYS A 123 -1.80 12.71 -7.26
CA LYS A 123 -0.40 12.82 -6.77
C LYS A 123 0.16 11.50 -6.27
N TYR A 124 -0.67 10.62 -5.69
CA TYR A 124 -0.21 9.34 -5.16
C TYR A 124 0.41 8.46 -6.25
N LEU A 125 -0.22 8.32 -7.41
CA LEU A 125 0.34 7.48 -8.46
C LEU A 125 1.66 8.04 -8.99
N LYS A 126 1.77 9.38 -9.09
CA LYS A 126 3.02 10.05 -9.45
C LYS A 126 4.12 9.81 -8.40
N PHE A 127 3.77 9.91 -7.12
CA PHE A 127 4.67 9.61 -6.01
C PHE A 127 5.19 8.17 -6.08
N ILE A 128 4.31 7.18 -6.25
CA ILE A 128 4.71 5.76 -6.35
C ILE A 128 5.61 5.51 -7.57
N LYS A 129 5.29 6.13 -8.72
CA LYS A 129 6.13 6.05 -9.92
C LYS A 129 7.55 6.48 -9.64
N ASP A 130 7.73 7.65 -9.03
CA ASP A 130 9.06 8.21 -8.80
C ASP A 130 9.79 7.50 -7.66
N LEU A 131 9.06 7.07 -6.61
CA LEU A 131 9.57 6.20 -5.54
C LEU A 131 10.17 4.90 -6.12
N SER A 132 9.56 4.36 -7.18
CA SER A 132 9.98 3.12 -7.82
C SER A 132 11.24 3.22 -8.70
N VAL A 133 11.67 4.42 -9.11
CA VAL A 133 12.78 4.61 -10.07
C VAL A 133 14.09 4.00 -9.55
N GLN A 134 14.31 4.05 -8.24
CA GLN A 134 15.54 3.58 -7.61
C GLN A 134 15.41 2.18 -6.99
N ASN A 135 14.24 1.54 -7.13
CA ASN A 135 13.88 0.32 -6.44
C ASN A 135 13.18 -0.65 -7.40
N THR A 136 13.89 -1.69 -7.84
CA THR A 136 13.41 -2.62 -8.86
C THR A 136 12.16 -3.37 -8.46
N ASP A 137 11.98 -3.69 -7.18
CA ASP A 137 10.78 -4.39 -6.73
C ASP A 137 9.56 -3.45 -6.63
N LEU A 138 9.75 -2.22 -6.14
CA LEU A 138 8.71 -1.19 -6.18
C LEU A 138 8.30 -0.82 -7.61
N LYS A 139 9.20 -0.97 -8.59
CA LYS A 139 8.87 -0.77 -10.01
C LYS A 139 7.84 -1.78 -10.47
N GLU A 140 7.98 -3.03 -10.07
CA GLU A 140 6.98 -4.05 -10.40
C GLU A 140 5.66 -3.78 -9.68
N TYR A 141 5.69 -3.40 -8.39
CA TYR A 141 4.48 -2.95 -7.68
C TYR A 141 3.74 -1.81 -8.42
N TYR A 142 4.48 -0.79 -8.88
CA TYR A 142 3.91 0.30 -9.67
C TYR A 142 3.28 -0.20 -10.99
N MET A 143 3.95 -1.12 -11.68
CA MET A 143 3.44 -1.72 -12.92
C MET A 143 2.17 -2.55 -12.69
N ASP A 144 2.10 -3.29 -11.59
CA ASP A 144 0.93 -4.06 -11.18
C ASP A 144 -0.25 -3.13 -10.85
N LEU A 145 0.02 -2.04 -10.13
CA LEU A 145 -0.96 -1.01 -9.76
C LEU A 145 -1.61 -0.36 -11.00
N ILE A 146 -0.81 -0.01 -12.02
CA ILE A 146 -1.35 0.61 -13.25
C ILE A 146 -2.01 -0.40 -14.19
N SER A 147 -1.53 -1.64 -14.26
CA SER A 147 -2.05 -2.66 -15.18
C SER A 147 -3.38 -3.23 -14.71
N SER A 148 -3.55 -3.38 -13.39
CA SER A 148 -4.81 -3.81 -12.78
C SER A 148 -5.82 -2.67 -12.62
N GLY A 149 -5.36 -1.42 -12.67
CA GLY A 149 -6.17 -0.24 -12.38
C GLY A 149 -6.57 -0.12 -10.91
N GLY A 150 -5.91 -0.83 -10.01
CA GLY A 150 -6.28 -0.87 -8.59
C GLY A 150 -5.28 -1.62 -7.71
N PHE A 151 -5.69 -1.84 -6.46
CA PHE A 151 -4.85 -2.48 -5.45
C PHE A 151 -5.09 -3.98 -5.46
N GLU A 152 -4.05 -4.78 -5.64
CA GLU A 152 -4.16 -6.24 -5.63
C GLU A 152 -4.52 -6.75 -4.24
N SER A 153 -5.29 -7.85 -4.16
CA SER A 153 -5.69 -8.48 -2.90
C SER A 153 -5.25 -9.94 -2.80
N MET A 154 -4.23 -10.35 -3.54
CA MET A 154 -3.74 -11.72 -3.62
C MET A 154 -2.48 -11.95 -2.76
N GLY A 155 -2.01 -10.93 -2.04
CA GLY A 155 -0.86 -11.07 -1.14
C GLY A 155 0.48 -10.82 -1.83
N ILE A 156 0.48 -10.19 -3.01
CA ILE A 156 1.69 -9.97 -3.80
C ILE A 156 2.61 -8.98 -3.07
N LEU A 157 2.07 -7.87 -2.54
CA LEU A 157 2.85 -6.90 -1.78
C LEU A 157 3.50 -7.54 -0.54
N GLN A 158 2.77 -8.39 0.17
CA GLN A 158 3.27 -9.11 1.34
C GLN A 158 4.43 -10.03 0.97
N ASN A 159 4.25 -10.82 -0.11
CA ASN A 159 5.29 -11.70 -0.63
C ASN A 159 6.56 -10.92 -1.01
N ARG A 160 6.39 -9.75 -1.62
CA ARG A 160 7.49 -8.83 -1.96
C ARG A 160 8.20 -8.34 -0.70
N ILE A 161 7.48 -7.86 0.31
CA ILE A 161 8.08 -7.40 1.58
C ILE A 161 8.83 -8.55 2.28
N LEU A 162 8.30 -9.79 2.26
CA LEU A 162 8.98 -10.95 2.87
C LEU A 162 10.21 -11.40 2.09
N SER A 163 10.13 -11.41 0.75
CA SER A 163 11.18 -11.97 -0.11
C SER A 163 12.32 -10.99 -0.38
N ASN A 164 12.00 -9.69 -0.39
CA ASN A 164 12.86 -8.60 -0.82
C ASN A 164 12.91 -7.48 0.24
N PRO A 165 13.16 -7.77 1.54
CA PRO A 165 13.02 -6.81 2.64
C PRO A 165 13.94 -5.59 2.51
N GLU A 166 15.07 -5.70 1.82
CA GLU A 166 16.00 -4.60 1.54
C GLU A 166 15.38 -3.48 0.70
N PHE A 167 14.32 -3.78 -0.06
CA PHE A 167 13.59 -2.82 -0.88
C PHE A 167 12.41 -2.18 -0.13
N TYR A 168 12.11 -2.62 1.10
CA TYR A 168 11.00 -2.14 1.91
C TYR A 168 11.50 -1.74 3.29
N ASP A 169 12.19 -0.60 3.38
CA ASP A 169 12.54 0.00 4.68
C ASP A 169 11.26 0.40 5.42
N LEU A 170 10.80 -0.46 6.35
CA LEU A 170 9.56 -0.26 7.10
C LEU A 170 9.64 0.92 8.08
N SER A 171 10.84 1.45 8.33
CA SER A 171 11.05 2.68 9.08
C SER A 171 10.88 3.94 8.21
N ASP A 172 10.93 3.80 6.87
CA ASP A 172 10.75 4.89 5.91
C ASP A 172 9.26 5.26 5.77
N PHE A 173 8.94 6.53 6.05
CA PHE A 173 7.57 7.04 5.95
C PHE A 173 6.97 6.91 4.54
N ASN A 174 7.78 6.97 3.48
CA ASN A 174 7.33 6.74 2.11
C ASN A 174 6.79 5.32 1.93
N ILE A 175 7.50 4.32 2.49
CA ILE A 175 7.11 2.91 2.45
C ILE A 175 5.89 2.67 3.32
N GLN A 176 5.84 3.29 4.51
CA GLN A 176 4.65 3.22 5.39
C GLN A 176 3.39 3.77 4.69
N VAL A 177 3.51 4.88 3.95
CA VAL A 177 2.41 5.44 3.16
C VAL A 177 1.96 4.47 2.08
N LEU A 178 2.89 3.89 1.31
CA LEU A 178 2.58 2.90 0.26
C LEU A 178 1.77 1.72 0.83
N ILE A 179 2.28 1.10 1.90
CA ILE A 179 1.68 -0.07 2.54
C ILE A 179 0.30 0.29 3.11
N THR A 180 0.21 1.42 3.82
CA THR A 180 -1.03 1.91 4.43
C THR A 180 -2.11 2.12 3.38
N VAL A 181 -1.80 2.86 2.30
CA VAL A 181 -2.77 3.16 1.24
C VAL A 181 -3.22 1.85 0.58
N HIS A 182 -2.31 0.93 0.31
CA HIS A 182 -2.65 -0.37 -0.25
C HIS A 182 -3.65 -1.14 0.62
N PHE A 183 -3.38 -1.31 1.92
CA PHE A 183 -4.27 -2.08 2.78
C PHE A 183 -5.59 -1.40 3.11
N LEU A 184 -5.61 -0.09 3.32
CA LEU A 184 -6.87 0.63 3.49
C LEU A 184 -7.74 0.55 2.24
N SER A 185 -7.12 0.54 1.05
CA SER A 185 -7.86 0.36 -0.21
C SER A 185 -8.50 -1.00 -0.32
N ILE A 186 -7.79 -2.07 0.10
CA ILE A 186 -8.33 -3.43 0.12
C ILE A 186 -9.49 -3.52 1.11
N ASN A 187 -9.37 -2.96 2.32
CA ASN A 187 -10.46 -3.00 3.30
C ASN A 187 -11.73 -2.34 2.76
N ASP A 188 -11.60 -1.11 2.23
CA ASP A 188 -12.75 -0.38 1.70
C ASP A 188 -13.39 -1.13 0.53
N PHE A 189 -12.58 -1.59 -0.43
CA PHE A 189 -13.07 -2.36 -1.56
C PHE A 189 -13.84 -3.60 -1.10
N LYS A 190 -13.27 -4.40 -0.19
CA LYS A 190 -13.89 -5.63 0.29
C LYS A 190 -15.15 -5.39 1.11
N LYS A 191 -15.20 -4.33 1.93
CA LYS A 191 -16.38 -4.02 2.74
C LYS A 191 -17.51 -3.44 1.89
N ARG A 192 -17.24 -2.50 0.99
CA ARG A 192 -18.25 -2.00 0.04
C ARG A 192 -18.71 -3.08 -0.94
N TRP A 193 -17.84 -4.03 -1.28
CA TRP A 193 -18.21 -5.16 -2.13
C TRP A 193 -19.02 -6.21 -1.35
N GLY A 194 -18.57 -6.60 -0.16
CA GLY A 194 -19.15 -7.64 0.69
C GLY A 194 -20.46 -7.24 1.37
N GLU A 195 -20.64 -5.96 1.75
CA GLU A 195 -21.93 -5.43 2.18
C GLU A 195 -23.03 -5.63 1.12
N ARG A 196 -22.69 -5.90 -0.15
CA ARG A 196 -23.68 -6.22 -1.20
C ARG A 196 -24.17 -7.66 -1.16
N GLU A 197 -23.35 -8.61 -0.72
CA GLU A 197 -23.83 -9.98 -0.49
C GLU A 197 -24.83 -9.99 0.68
N ASP A 198 -24.60 -9.15 1.70
CA ASP A 198 -25.49 -9.01 2.86
C ASP A 198 -26.72 -8.09 2.59
N THR A 199 -26.60 -7.04 1.77
CA THR A 199 -27.71 -6.11 1.46
C THR A 199 -28.68 -6.58 0.38
N GLN A 200 -28.58 -7.83 -0.09
CA GLN A 200 -29.77 -8.56 -0.55
C GLN A 200 -30.83 -8.69 0.59
N MET A 201 -30.49 -8.31 1.84
CA MET A 201 -31.44 -8.03 2.93
C MET A 201 -31.43 -6.58 3.48
N GLY A 202 -31.16 -5.56 2.65
CA GLY A 202 -31.78 -4.23 2.84
C GLY A 202 -30.89 -3.01 3.12
N ARG A 203 -31.17 -1.96 2.31
CA ARG A 203 -30.88 -0.52 2.44
C ARG A 203 -29.40 -0.06 2.49
N PHE A 204 -28.98 0.54 1.38
CA PHE A 204 -27.75 1.30 1.20
C PHE A 204 -27.74 2.64 1.97
N PRO A 205 -26.61 3.05 2.57
CA PRO A 205 -26.40 4.44 2.95
C PRO A 205 -26.18 5.33 1.72
N PRO A 206 -26.67 6.58 1.73
CA PRO A 206 -26.49 7.51 0.60
C PRO A 206 -25.02 7.92 0.44
N PRO A 207 -24.60 8.27 -0.80
CA PRO A 207 -23.24 8.74 -1.05
C PRO A 207 -22.95 10.01 -0.24
N LEU A 208 -21.73 10.11 0.29
CA LEU A 208 -21.23 11.31 0.94
C LEU A 208 -21.21 12.46 -0.09
N THR A 209 -22.15 13.40 0.05
CA THR A 209 -22.20 14.61 -0.78
C THR A 209 -21.18 15.63 -0.26
N ASN A 210 -20.46 16.26 -1.20
CA ASN A 210 -19.54 17.38 -0.99
C ASN A 210 -20.15 18.53 -0.19
#